data_AF-A0A8H2WJ83-F1
#
_entry.id   AF-A0A8H2WJ83-F1
#
_cell.length_a   1.000
_cell.length_b   1.000
_cell.length_c   1.000
_cell.angle_alpha   90.00
_cell.angle_beta   90.00
_cell.angle_gamma   90.00
#
_symmetry.space_group_name_H-M   'P 1'
#
loop_
_entity.id
_entity.type
_entity.pdbx_description
1 polymer ?
#
loop_
_entity_poly.entity_id
_entity_poly.type
_entity_poly.pdbx_seq_one_letter_code
_entity_poly.pdbx_strand_id
1 'polypeptide(L)'
;MNSLDINNLLSSSALVGLATLSVYAGSVGSYNAPLETECLPTNTSDESIPEPTPLRNGVSLRTRHALVGVALVVLSVPTYLFIGPDPMTKLIRFIYCIISINSLCWTSASLTRFVIGAERYRRIPRIRLVLDETRLSFNFECCSTRPDPPTMSTLQGIRTTTLVYLLVSLAASISYMFGDSKSIYMSNLLMASLAHVDMSLVKPSRFRTVCIFLALTPVMFGWPALSLGYGTLAVSETPNLNSPSQLLIPTTLSRPTPVMILSALDIIFPGKLVAFAYRLDAHIRDTGKQRSVTYFGTTLVAYAVSLSVAIGAMRTFRIAQLASLYISPICFLAFVGAAVLRREWGYVWGWNEGAPDDIGGVENEKSGEEKRFG
;
A
#
# COMPACT_ATOMS: atom_id res chain seq x y z
N MET A 1 32.39 -16.12 -16.60
CA MET A 1 31.48 -15.05 -16.13
C MET A 1 32.34 -14.02 -15.44
N ASN A 2 32.36 -12.80 -15.94
CA ASN A 2 33.27 -11.75 -15.46
C ASN A 2 32.77 -11.21 -14.10
N SER A 3 33.67 -10.68 -13.27
CA SER A 3 33.31 -10.00 -12.00
C SER A 3 32.21 -8.94 -12.18
N LEU A 4 32.19 -8.29 -13.35
CA LEU A 4 31.18 -7.31 -13.75
C LEU A 4 29.78 -7.92 -13.90
N ASP A 5 29.67 -9.16 -14.42
CA ASP A 5 28.39 -9.86 -14.59
C ASP A 5 27.78 -10.24 -13.25
N ILE A 6 28.63 -10.62 -12.29
CA ILE A 6 28.21 -11.00 -10.93
C ILE A 6 27.64 -9.79 -10.18
N ASN A 7 28.32 -8.64 -10.24
CA ASN A 7 27.84 -7.41 -9.59
C ASN A 7 26.53 -6.91 -10.21
N ASN A 8 26.41 -7.01 -11.53
CA ASN A 8 25.17 -6.70 -12.22
C ASN A 8 24.06 -7.66 -11.78
N LEU A 9 24.30 -8.97 -11.75
CA LEU A 9 23.30 -9.93 -11.31
C LEU A 9 22.87 -9.67 -9.85
N LEU A 10 23.84 -9.37 -8.97
CA LEU A 10 23.59 -9.06 -7.57
C LEU A 10 22.72 -7.81 -7.41
N SER A 11 23.05 -6.71 -8.09
CA SER A 11 22.27 -5.47 -8.01
C SER A 11 20.84 -5.64 -8.52
N SER A 12 20.63 -6.42 -9.59
CA SER A 12 19.28 -6.75 -10.05
C SER A 12 18.53 -7.67 -9.11
N SER A 13 19.19 -8.66 -8.51
CA SER A 13 18.57 -9.50 -7.48
C SER A 13 18.19 -8.68 -6.24
N ALA A 14 19.02 -7.70 -5.86
CA ALA A 14 18.72 -6.78 -4.77
C ALA A 14 17.53 -5.88 -5.10
N LEU A 15 17.39 -5.44 -6.36
CA LEU A 15 16.24 -4.66 -6.81
C LEU A 15 14.95 -5.46 -6.75
N VAL A 16 14.97 -6.69 -7.30
CA VAL A 16 13.82 -7.59 -7.23
C VAL A 16 13.48 -7.91 -5.77
N GLY A 17 14.49 -8.21 -4.94
CA GLY A 17 14.32 -8.50 -3.52
C GLY A 17 13.72 -7.34 -2.72
N LEU A 18 14.24 -6.13 -2.86
CA LEU A 18 13.71 -4.95 -2.17
C LEU A 18 12.29 -4.60 -2.63
N ALA A 19 12.03 -4.68 -3.93
CA ALA A 19 10.70 -4.39 -4.47
C ALA A 19 9.66 -5.44 -4.03
N THR A 20 10.02 -6.73 -4.08
CA THR A 20 9.15 -7.84 -3.63
C THR A 20 8.91 -7.81 -2.12
N LEU A 21 9.93 -7.51 -1.32
CA LEU A 21 9.80 -7.32 0.12
C LEU A 21 8.89 -6.14 0.46
N SER A 22 9.00 -5.03 -0.28
CA SER A 22 8.12 -3.87 -0.11
C SER A 22 6.65 -4.23 -0.42
N VAL A 23 6.40 -4.96 -1.50
CA VAL A 23 5.05 -5.46 -1.84
C VAL A 23 4.54 -6.42 -0.77
N TYR A 24 5.37 -7.35 -0.30
CA TYR A 24 5.02 -8.28 0.78
C TYR A 24 4.63 -7.52 2.05
N ALA A 25 5.48 -6.60 2.52
CA ALA A 25 5.21 -5.80 3.71
C ALA A 25 3.92 -4.98 3.58
N GLY A 26 3.72 -4.32 2.43
CA GLY A 26 2.50 -3.56 2.15
C GLY A 26 1.24 -4.44 2.08
N SER A 27 1.35 -5.66 1.55
CA SER A 27 0.23 -6.62 1.50
C SER A 27 -0.20 -7.10 2.88
N VAL A 28 0.77 -7.42 3.75
CA VAL A 28 0.52 -7.81 5.14
C VAL A 28 -0.03 -6.63 5.93
N GLY A 29 0.53 -5.43 5.77
CA GLY A 29 0.03 -4.20 6.40
C GLY A 29 -1.37 -3.78 5.94
N SER A 30 -1.82 -4.26 4.78
CA SER A 30 -3.19 -4.04 4.29
C SER A 30 -4.22 -4.93 5.00
N TYR A 31 -3.81 -6.03 5.62
CA TYR A 31 -4.72 -6.93 6.33
C TYR A 31 -4.99 -6.46 7.76
N ASN A 32 -6.27 -6.37 8.11
CA ASN A 32 -6.72 -6.23 9.48
C ASN A 32 -7.42 -7.54 9.83
N ALA A 33 -6.94 -8.26 10.85
CA ALA A 33 -7.63 -9.47 11.31
C ALA A 33 -9.06 -9.11 11.75
N PRO A 34 -10.08 -9.90 11.39
CA PRO A 34 -11.41 -9.74 11.96
C PRO A 34 -11.29 -9.92 13.48
N LEU A 35 -11.92 -9.00 14.23
CA LEU A 35 -12.13 -9.20 15.67
C LEU A 35 -13.02 -10.45 15.80
N GLU A 36 -12.54 -11.45 16.55
CA GLU A 36 -13.35 -12.58 16.99
C GLU A 36 -14.64 -12.01 17.59
N THR A 37 -15.76 -12.24 16.90
CA THR A 37 -17.08 -12.01 17.48
C THR A 37 -17.32 -13.20 18.39
N GLU A 38 -16.79 -13.10 19.61
CA GLU A 38 -17.02 -14.06 20.67
C GLU A 38 -18.54 -14.15 20.91
N CYS A 39 -19.02 -15.39 20.97
CA CYS A 39 -20.43 -15.74 20.96
C CYS A 39 -21.25 -14.99 22.02
N LEU A 40 -22.45 -14.56 21.65
CA LEU A 40 -23.49 -13.99 22.53
C LEU A 40 -23.62 -14.76 23.86
N PRO A 41 -23.83 -14.03 24.95
CA PRO A 41 -25.07 -14.21 25.68
C PRO A 41 -25.88 -12.92 25.73
N THR A 42 -27.19 -13.12 25.72
CA THR A 42 -28.21 -12.09 25.71
C THR A 42 -28.20 -11.31 27.04
N ASN A 43 -28.44 -10.00 26.93
CA ASN A 43 -28.83 -9.02 27.95
C ASN A 43 -27.73 -8.15 28.58
N THR A 44 -28.12 -6.88 28.70
CA THR A 44 -27.48 -5.72 29.34
C THR A 44 -26.31 -5.07 28.59
N SER A 45 -26.69 -4.11 27.74
CA SER A 45 -26.07 -2.78 27.59
C SER A 45 -24.60 -2.64 27.97
N ASP A 46 -23.70 -2.86 27.02
CA ASP A 46 -22.40 -2.20 26.96
C ASP A 46 -21.98 -2.11 25.49
N GLU A 47 -22.29 -0.96 24.90
CA GLU A 47 -21.96 -0.63 23.52
C GLU A 47 -20.46 -0.26 23.45
N SER A 48 -19.62 -1.27 23.22
CA SER A 48 -18.20 -1.05 22.94
C SER A 48 -18.03 -0.48 21.53
N ILE A 49 -17.95 0.85 21.47
CA ILE A 49 -17.72 1.63 20.25
C ILE A 49 -16.40 1.16 19.59
N PRO A 50 -16.43 0.63 18.35
CA PRO A 50 -15.21 0.36 17.60
C PRO A 50 -14.50 1.69 17.29
N GLU A 51 -13.16 1.73 17.37
CA GLU A 51 -12.36 2.88 16.90
C GLU A 51 -12.87 3.32 15.51
N PRO A 52 -13.38 4.55 15.35
CA PRO A 52 -13.75 5.04 14.04
C PRO A 52 -12.45 5.25 13.26
N THR A 53 -12.14 4.31 12.37
CA THR A 53 -11.38 4.66 11.18
C THR A 53 -12.21 5.75 10.47
N PRO A 54 -11.68 6.98 10.28
CA PRO A 54 -12.47 8.14 9.86
C PRO A 54 -12.96 8.10 8.41
N LEU A 55 -13.04 6.91 7.79
CA LEU A 55 -13.43 6.71 6.40
C LEU A 55 -14.48 5.59 6.23
N ARG A 56 -15.19 5.21 7.29
CA ARG A 56 -16.28 4.22 7.25
C ARG A 56 -17.65 4.85 6.94
N ASN A 57 -17.73 5.85 6.06
CA ASN A 57 -19.02 6.37 5.58
C ASN A 57 -19.05 6.45 4.05
N GLY A 58 -19.84 5.58 3.45
CA GLY A 58 -20.53 5.80 2.18
C GLY A 58 -19.70 5.68 0.90
N VAL A 59 -20.26 4.95 -0.05
CA VAL A 59 -19.82 4.84 -1.46
C VAL A 59 -19.57 6.23 -2.10
N SER A 60 -20.16 7.32 -1.56
CA SER A 60 -19.94 8.72 -1.99
C SER A 60 -18.59 9.32 -1.58
N LEU A 61 -17.97 8.88 -0.49
CA LEU A 61 -16.69 9.41 -0.03
C LEU A 61 -15.54 8.79 -0.83
N ARG A 62 -15.64 7.50 -1.18
CA ARG A 62 -14.64 6.80 -2.00
C ARG A 62 -14.58 7.34 -3.44
N THR A 63 -15.73 7.66 -4.03
CA THR A 63 -15.79 8.36 -5.34
C THR A 63 -15.26 9.79 -5.25
N ARG A 64 -15.49 10.52 -4.14
CA ARG A 64 -14.90 11.85 -3.94
C ARG A 64 -13.38 11.81 -3.85
N HIS A 65 -12.79 10.86 -3.13
CA HIS A 65 -11.33 10.72 -3.07
C HIS A 65 -10.72 10.28 -4.41
N ALA A 66 -11.39 9.39 -5.15
CA ALA A 66 -10.99 9.02 -6.50
C ALA A 66 -11.11 10.19 -7.50
N LEU A 67 -12.19 10.98 -7.42
CA LEU A 67 -12.40 12.16 -8.24
C LEU A 67 -11.38 13.25 -7.91
N VAL A 68 -11.06 13.47 -6.64
CA VAL A 68 -9.99 14.39 -6.20
C VAL A 68 -8.63 13.92 -6.70
N GLY A 69 -8.33 12.61 -6.63
CA GLY A 69 -7.10 12.05 -7.19
C GLY A 69 -6.99 12.23 -8.70
N VAL A 70 -8.06 11.93 -9.44
CA VAL A 70 -8.13 12.14 -10.90
C VAL A 70 -8.04 13.62 -11.24
N ALA A 71 -8.77 14.48 -10.53
CA ALA A 71 -8.72 15.93 -10.72
C ALA A 71 -7.32 16.48 -10.44
N LEU A 72 -6.65 16.04 -9.37
CA LEU A 72 -5.29 16.46 -9.05
C LEU A 72 -4.30 16.10 -10.17
N VAL A 73 -4.43 14.90 -10.74
CA VAL A 73 -3.58 14.44 -11.84
C VAL A 73 -3.89 15.19 -13.14
N VAL A 74 -5.17 15.35 -13.48
CA VAL A 74 -5.62 16.06 -14.69
C VAL A 74 -5.26 17.55 -14.60
N LEU A 75 -5.34 18.16 -13.41
CA LEU A 75 -4.97 19.56 -13.20
C LEU A 75 -3.46 19.77 -13.13
N SER A 76 -2.67 18.73 -12.81
CA SER A 76 -1.20 18.84 -12.72
C SER A 76 -0.53 19.14 -14.07
N VAL A 77 -1.08 18.62 -15.17
CA VAL A 77 -0.55 18.82 -16.54
C VAL A 77 -0.67 20.27 -17.02
N PRO A 78 -1.83 20.94 -16.95
CA PRO A 78 -1.92 22.37 -17.27
C PRO A 78 -1.14 23.23 -16.27
N THR A 79 -1.12 22.86 -14.98
CA THR A 79 -0.34 23.60 -13.98
C THR A 79 1.17 23.58 -14.29
N TYR A 80 1.68 22.45 -14.79
CA TYR A 80 3.07 22.33 -15.26
C TYR A 80 3.37 23.24 -16.45
N LEU A 81 2.42 23.39 -17.38
CA LEU A 81 2.54 24.26 -18.55
C LEU A 81 2.54 25.75 -18.18
N PHE A 82 1.83 26.17 -17.11
CA PHE A 82 1.70 27.59 -16.73
C PHE A 82 2.83 28.11 -15.83
N ILE A 83 3.40 27.28 -14.95
CA ILE A 83 4.31 27.75 -13.88
C ILE A 83 5.80 27.54 -14.22
N GLY A 84 6.11 26.73 -15.24
CA GLY A 84 7.49 26.43 -15.65
C GLY A 84 8.16 25.36 -14.77
N PRO A 85 9.28 24.77 -15.23
CA PRO A 85 9.84 23.54 -14.66
C PRO A 85 10.46 23.71 -13.26
N ASP A 86 11.08 24.87 -12.99
CA ASP A 86 11.84 25.11 -11.75
C ASP A 86 10.96 25.27 -10.50
N PRO A 87 9.95 26.15 -10.48
CA PRO A 87 9.02 26.24 -9.35
C PRO A 87 8.14 25.00 -9.18
N MET A 88 7.76 24.32 -10.27
CA MET A 88 7.03 23.05 -10.20
C MET A 88 7.82 21.97 -9.48
N THR A 89 9.11 21.82 -9.81
CA THR A 89 9.97 20.83 -9.16
C THR A 89 10.13 21.12 -7.66
N LYS A 90 10.21 22.39 -7.27
CA LYS A 90 10.22 22.79 -5.84
C LYS A 90 8.90 22.49 -5.13
N LEU A 91 7.76 22.76 -5.77
CA LEU A 91 6.43 22.47 -5.22
C LEU A 91 6.21 20.96 -5.04
N ILE A 92 6.54 20.17 -6.07
CA ILE A 92 6.44 18.71 -6.02
C ILE A 92 7.28 18.15 -4.88
N ARG A 93 8.51 18.64 -4.70
CA ARG A 93 9.38 18.26 -3.57
C ARG A 93 8.74 18.58 -2.22
N PHE A 94 8.15 19.76 -2.07
CA PHE A 94 7.48 20.16 -0.84
C PHE A 94 6.27 19.25 -0.52
N ILE A 95 5.43 18.96 -1.51
CA ILE A 95 4.30 18.03 -1.37
C ILE A 95 4.79 16.64 -0.95
N TYR A 96 5.83 16.12 -1.62
CA TYR A 96 6.40 14.82 -1.25
C TYR A 96 6.97 14.81 0.16
N CYS A 97 7.54 15.91 0.65
CA CYS A 97 8.01 16.01 2.04
C CYS A 97 6.85 15.84 3.04
N ILE A 98 5.74 16.55 2.84
CA ILE A 98 4.55 16.46 3.70
C ILE A 98 3.99 15.03 3.71
N ILE A 99 3.83 14.44 2.52
CA ILE A 99 3.33 13.07 2.38
C ILE A 99 4.30 12.07 3.04
N SER A 100 5.61 12.28 2.88
CA SER A 100 6.65 11.41 3.43
C SER A 100 6.68 11.43 4.96
N ILE A 101 6.49 12.57 5.61
CA ILE A 101 6.43 12.67 7.08
C ILE A 101 5.30 11.78 7.62
N ASN A 102 4.09 11.93 7.06
CA ASN A 102 2.96 11.11 7.44
C ASN A 102 3.26 9.62 7.16
N SER A 103 3.81 9.34 5.98
CA SER A 103 4.10 7.97 5.55
C SER A 103 5.13 7.25 6.45
N LEU A 104 6.24 7.91 6.79
CA LEU A 104 7.27 7.44 7.71
C LEU A 104 6.71 7.21 9.11
N CYS A 105 5.86 8.10 9.61
CA CYS A 105 5.24 7.95 10.93
C CYS A 105 4.32 6.72 10.98
N TRP A 106 3.50 6.50 9.96
CA TRP A 106 2.62 5.33 9.87
C TRP A 106 3.39 4.02 9.69
N THR A 107 4.42 4.01 8.84
CA THR A 107 5.24 2.81 8.62
C THR A 107 6.07 2.44 9.83
N SER A 108 6.67 3.40 10.53
CA SER A 108 7.40 3.14 11.78
C SER A 108 6.47 2.63 12.89
N ALA A 109 5.25 3.15 12.98
CA ALA A 109 4.24 2.62 13.88
C ALA A 109 3.84 1.17 13.53
N SER A 110 3.65 0.87 12.24
CA SER A 110 3.33 -0.47 11.74
C SER A 110 4.49 -1.47 11.96
N LEU A 111 5.72 -1.05 11.64
CA LEU A 111 6.92 -1.83 11.86
C LEU A 111 7.13 -2.13 13.35
N THR A 112 6.88 -1.15 14.22
CA THR A 112 6.98 -1.36 15.67
C THR A 112 5.93 -2.34 16.16
N ARG A 113 4.69 -2.27 15.64
CA ARG A 113 3.65 -3.27 15.93
C ARG A 113 4.09 -4.67 15.51
N PHE A 114 4.71 -4.79 14.34
CA PHE A 114 5.20 -6.05 13.80
C PHE A 114 6.35 -6.64 14.65
N VAL A 115 7.32 -5.81 15.04
CA VAL A 115 8.51 -6.24 15.81
C VAL A 115 8.18 -6.53 17.28
N ILE A 116 7.39 -5.67 17.93
CA ILE A 116 7.09 -5.76 19.38
C ILE A 116 5.91 -6.70 19.67
N GLY A 117 5.05 -6.95 18.68
CA GLY A 117 3.80 -7.71 18.82
C GLY A 117 2.64 -6.85 19.31
N ALA A 118 1.42 -7.23 18.91
CA ALA A 118 0.20 -6.46 19.15
C ALA A 118 -0.09 -6.23 20.64
N GLU A 119 0.14 -7.24 21.48
CA GLU A 119 -0.13 -7.20 22.91
C GLU A 119 0.75 -6.23 23.67
N ARG A 120 2.06 -6.24 23.41
CA ARG A 120 3.01 -5.30 24.01
C ARG A 120 2.81 -3.89 23.47
N TYR A 121 2.47 -3.76 22.19
CA TYR A 121 2.18 -2.45 21.58
C TYR A 121 0.92 -1.79 22.17
N ARG A 122 -0.06 -2.57 22.63
CA ARG A 122 -1.26 -2.06 23.33
C ARG A 122 -0.96 -1.53 24.73
N ARG A 123 0.05 -2.06 25.43
CA ARG A 123 0.47 -1.62 26.77
C ARG A 123 1.24 -0.29 26.79
N ILE A 124 1.51 0.31 25.64
CA ILE A 124 2.26 1.57 25.53
C ILE A 124 1.40 2.75 26.05
N PRO A 125 1.96 3.63 26.91
CA PRO A 125 1.21 4.72 27.53
C PRO A 125 0.68 5.74 26.52
N ARG A 126 -0.52 6.26 26.81
CA ARG A 126 -1.21 7.28 25.99
C ARG A 126 -1.08 8.64 26.66
N ILE A 127 -0.79 9.67 25.87
CA ILE A 127 -0.87 11.07 26.30
C ILE A 127 -2.27 11.55 25.92
N ARG A 128 -3.07 12.00 26.89
CA ARG A 128 -4.33 12.70 26.58
C ARG A 128 -4.11 14.20 26.73
N LEU A 129 -4.58 14.94 25.73
CA LEU A 129 -4.66 16.40 25.79
C LEU A 129 -6.01 16.73 26.42
N VAL A 130 -6.00 17.20 27.67
CA VAL A 130 -7.21 17.71 28.32
C VAL A 130 -7.18 19.22 28.21
N LEU A 131 -8.08 19.75 27.40
CA LEU A 131 -8.26 21.18 27.23
C LEU A 131 -9.38 21.62 28.17
N ASP A 132 -8.98 22.19 29.30
CA ASP A 132 -9.89 22.85 30.24
C ASP A 132 -9.92 24.35 29.92
N GLU A 133 -11.02 25.05 30.18
CA GLU A 133 -11.38 26.36 29.57
C GLU A 133 -10.31 27.47 29.68
N THR A 134 -9.33 27.34 30.58
CA THR A 134 -8.19 28.28 30.70
C THR A 134 -6.82 27.61 30.88
N ARG A 135 -6.73 26.28 30.89
CA ARG A 135 -5.46 25.56 31.10
C ARG A 135 -5.35 24.31 30.23
N LEU A 136 -4.32 24.30 29.38
CA LEU A 136 -3.91 23.11 28.64
C LEU A 136 -3.09 22.22 29.57
N SER A 137 -3.64 21.07 29.96
CA SER A 137 -2.94 20.10 30.82
C SER A 137 -2.57 18.84 30.04
N PHE A 138 -1.30 18.44 30.15
CA PHE A 138 -0.78 17.19 29.59
C PHE A 138 -0.88 16.10 30.64
N ASN A 139 -1.86 15.20 30.51
CA ASN A 139 -1.97 14.05 31.39
C ASN A 139 -1.24 12.85 30.76
N PHE A 140 -0.16 12.42 31.40
CA PHE A 140 0.55 11.17 31.08
C PHE A 140 -0.11 10.02 31.83
N GLU A 141 -0.86 9.17 31.13
CA GLU A 141 -1.52 8.02 31.74
C GLU A 141 -0.69 6.75 31.48
N CYS A 142 -0.04 6.25 32.55
CA CYS A 142 0.88 5.12 32.47
C CYS A 142 0.18 3.75 32.63
N CYS A 143 -1.06 3.71 33.15
CA CYS A 143 -1.80 2.47 33.39
C CYS A 143 -3.29 2.62 33.04
N SER A 144 -3.83 1.61 32.33
CA SER A 144 -5.23 1.51 31.90
C SER A 144 -6.16 1.07 33.03
N THR A 145 -6.28 1.86 34.10
CA THR A 145 -7.24 1.57 35.18
C THR A 145 -7.80 2.85 35.79
N ARG A 146 -8.76 3.49 35.10
CA ARG A 146 -9.77 4.32 35.76
C ARG A 146 -11.11 4.26 34.98
N PRO A 147 -12.22 3.88 35.63
CA PRO A 147 -13.53 3.83 35.00
C PRO A 147 -14.25 5.16 35.25
N ASP A 148 -13.98 6.19 34.45
CA ASP A 148 -14.81 7.41 34.46
C ASP A 148 -15.26 7.73 33.01
N PRO A 149 -16.55 8.02 32.77
CA PRO A 149 -17.10 8.25 31.43
C PRO A 149 -16.55 9.55 30.82
N PRO A 150 -16.54 9.68 29.47
CA PRO A 150 -15.91 10.80 28.79
C PRO A 150 -16.72 12.10 28.97
N THR A 151 -16.17 13.06 29.71
CA THR A 151 -16.59 14.46 29.68
C THR A 151 -16.26 15.07 28.30
N MET A 152 -17.19 15.86 27.75
CA MET A 152 -17.22 16.38 26.37
C MET A 152 -16.01 17.23 25.89
N SER A 153 -14.94 17.40 26.68
CA SER A 153 -13.78 18.25 26.37
C SER A 153 -12.45 17.48 26.16
N THR A 154 -12.48 16.14 26.14
CA THR A 154 -11.25 15.34 25.98
C THR A 154 -10.82 15.25 24.51
N LEU A 155 -9.77 15.99 24.15
CA LEU A 155 -9.10 15.88 22.85
C LEU A 155 -8.36 14.53 22.76
N GLN A 156 -8.53 13.89 21.61
CA GLN A 156 -8.00 12.59 21.17
C GLN A 156 -6.66 12.19 21.82
N GLY A 157 -6.61 11.02 22.46
CA GLY A 157 -5.39 10.51 23.09
C GLY A 157 -4.33 10.11 22.05
N ILE A 158 -3.19 10.80 22.05
CA ILE A 158 -2.03 10.55 21.16
C ILE A 158 -1.06 9.63 21.90
N ARG A 159 -0.61 8.53 21.27
CA ARG A 159 0.40 7.63 21.89
C ARG A 159 1.76 8.33 21.96
N THR A 160 2.47 8.16 23.08
CA THR A 160 3.83 8.67 23.30
C THR A 160 4.78 8.30 22.15
N THR A 161 4.69 7.07 21.66
CA THR A 161 5.51 6.56 20.54
C THR A 161 5.23 7.28 19.22
N THR A 162 3.99 7.70 18.96
CA THR A 162 3.64 8.46 17.75
C THR A 162 4.36 9.80 17.69
N LEU A 163 4.59 10.45 18.84
CA LEU A 163 5.35 11.70 18.90
C LEU A 163 6.83 11.49 18.56
N VAL A 164 7.43 10.40 19.02
CA VAL A 164 8.81 10.03 18.66
C VAL A 164 8.92 9.74 17.16
N TYR A 165 8.00 8.96 16.60
CA TYR A 165 7.98 8.70 15.15
C TYR A 165 7.81 9.97 14.34
N LEU A 166 6.96 10.90 14.80
CA LEU A 166 6.75 12.18 14.15
C LEU A 166 8.05 12.99 14.13
N LEU A 167 8.77 13.10 15.25
CA LEU A 167 10.05 13.81 15.31
C LEU A 167 11.12 13.18 14.40
N VAL A 168 11.24 11.84 14.41
CA VAL A 168 12.18 11.11 13.55
C VAL A 168 11.82 11.28 12.07
N SER A 169 10.54 11.19 11.72
CA SER A 169 10.06 11.36 10.34
C SER A 169 10.28 12.76 9.81
N LEU A 170 10.11 13.77 10.67
CA LEU A 170 10.32 15.17 10.37
C LEU A 170 11.82 15.47 10.18
N ALA A 171 12.69 14.93 11.04
CA ALA A 171 14.14 15.03 10.88
C ALA A 171 14.62 14.38 9.57
N ALA A 172 14.15 13.18 9.25
CA ALA A 172 14.50 12.48 8.01
C ALA A 172 14.04 13.25 6.76
N SER A 173 12.82 13.78 6.78
CA SER A 173 12.25 14.52 5.64
C SER A 173 12.91 15.89 5.44
N ILE A 174 13.23 16.60 6.52
CA ILE A 174 14.00 17.86 6.47
C ILE A 174 15.41 17.61 5.95
N SER A 175 16.09 16.56 6.43
CA SER A 175 17.42 16.19 5.96
C SER A 175 17.43 15.90 4.45
N TYR A 176 16.40 15.22 3.93
CA TYR A 176 16.26 14.98 2.50
C TYR A 176 15.95 16.26 1.69
N MET A 177 15.20 17.20 2.28
CA MET A 177 14.84 18.46 1.61
C MET A 177 16.00 19.44 1.49
N PHE A 178 16.76 19.61 2.58
CA PHE A 178 17.82 20.62 2.71
C PHE A 178 19.23 20.06 2.54
N GLY A 179 19.41 18.75 2.47
CA GLY A 179 20.73 18.13 2.28
C GLY A 179 21.29 18.39 0.89
N ASP A 180 22.49 18.95 0.83
CA ASP A 180 23.24 19.18 -0.42
C ASP A 180 23.67 17.86 -1.08
N SER A 181 24.00 16.85 -0.27
CA SER A 181 24.34 15.50 -0.72
C SER A 181 23.17 14.55 -0.49
N LYS A 182 22.48 14.19 -1.57
CA LYS A 182 21.31 13.31 -1.48
C LYS A 182 21.74 11.87 -1.36
N SER A 183 21.33 11.23 -0.26
CA SER A 183 21.59 9.82 -0.03
C SER A 183 20.55 8.95 -0.74
N ILE A 184 21.03 8.00 -1.55
CA ILE A 184 20.25 6.94 -2.20
C ILE A 184 19.41 6.17 -1.16
N TYR A 185 19.98 5.92 0.02
CA TYR A 185 19.31 5.16 1.06
C TYR A 185 18.12 5.92 1.65
N MET A 186 18.25 7.24 1.82
CA MET A 186 17.15 8.06 2.31
C MET A 186 16.01 8.13 1.29
N SER A 187 16.31 8.34 0.00
CA SER A 187 15.26 8.30 -1.04
C SER A 187 14.55 6.95 -1.09
N ASN A 188 15.29 5.83 -0.99
CA ASN A 188 14.69 4.49 -0.97
C ASN A 188 13.81 4.25 0.26
N LEU A 189 14.22 4.77 1.41
CA LEU A 189 13.44 4.68 2.65
C LEU A 189 12.12 5.45 2.52
N LEU A 190 12.17 6.69 2.02
CA LEU A 190 10.98 7.51 1.76
C LEU A 190 10.04 6.86 0.73
N MET A 191 10.61 6.29 -0.33
CA MET A 191 9.86 5.56 -1.34
C MET A 191 9.17 4.32 -0.74
N ALA A 192 9.89 3.53 0.06
CA ALA A 192 9.39 2.28 0.63
C ALA A 192 8.29 2.54 1.66
N SER A 193 8.44 3.59 2.47
CA SER A 193 7.38 4.02 3.38
C SER A 193 6.15 4.47 2.60
N LEU A 194 6.34 5.24 1.51
CA LEU A 194 5.24 5.75 0.69
C LEU A 194 4.46 4.58 0.07
N ALA A 195 5.16 3.62 -0.51
CA ALA A 195 4.56 2.43 -1.11
C ALA A 195 3.76 1.60 -0.08
N HIS A 196 4.32 1.40 1.12
CA HIS A 196 3.64 0.67 2.18
C HIS A 196 2.36 1.38 2.64
N VAL A 197 2.43 2.69 2.90
CA VAL A 197 1.24 3.45 3.33
C VAL A 197 0.17 3.46 2.26
N ASP A 198 0.56 3.67 1.00
CA ASP A 198 -0.39 3.64 -0.11
C ASP A 198 -1.12 2.29 -0.16
N MET A 199 -0.40 1.17 -0.22
CA MET A 199 -0.98 -0.19 -0.21
C MET A 199 -1.87 -0.47 1.00
N SER A 200 -1.50 0.05 2.17
CA SER A 200 -2.26 -0.15 3.41
C SER A 200 -3.53 0.71 3.50
N LEU A 201 -3.54 1.93 2.93
CA LEU A 201 -4.65 2.87 3.09
C LEU A 201 -5.66 2.77 1.96
N VAL A 202 -5.19 2.73 0.71
CA VAL A 202 -6.06 2.70 -0.47
C VAL A 202 -6.34 1.24 -0.84
N LYS A 203 -7.33 0.67 -0.16
CA LYS A 203 -7.73 -0.74 -0.27
C LYS A 203 -8.82 -0.94 -1.34
N PRO A 204 -8.51 -1.57 -2.49
CA PRO A 204 -9.55 -1.96 -3.43
C PRO A 204 -10.40 -3.07 -2.80
N SER A 205 -11.72 -2.88 -2.74
CA SER A 205 -12.66 -3.83 -2.12
C SER A 205 -13.21 -4.87 -3.09
N ARG A 206 -13.09 -4.63 -4.40
CA ARG A 206 -13.58 -5.50 -5.47
C ARG A 206 -12.48 -5.80 -6.47
N PHE A 207 -12.49 -7.01 -7.02
CA PHE A 207 -11.53 -7.41 -8.06
C PHE A 207 -11.59 -6.52 -9.31
N ARG A 208 -12.78 -6.06 -9.71
CA ARG A 208 -12.96 -5.15 -10.86
C ARG A 208 -12.17 -3.85 -10.71
N THR A 209 -12.13 -3.29 -9.51
CA THR A 209 -11.38 -2.06 -9.24
C THR A 209 -9.88 -2.30 -9.37
N VAL A 210 -9.38 -3.45 -8.90
CA VAL A 210 -7.98 -3.83 -9.08
C VAL A 210 -7.64 -3.96 -10.57
N CYS A 211 -8.50 -4.59 -11.36
CA CYS A 211 -8.31 -4.71 -12.81
C CYS A 211 -8.24 -3.35 -13.50
N ILE A 212 -9.08 -2.39 -13.11
CA ILE A 212 -9.06 -1.02 -13.65
C ILE A 212 -7.73 -0.34 -13.33
N PHE A 213 -7.25 -0.40 -12.08
CA PHE A 213 -5.93 0.15 -11.73
C PHE A 213 -4.81 -0.48 -12.55
N LEU A 214 -4.83 -1.80 -12.71
CA LEU A 214 -3.79 -2.53 -13.42
C LEU A 214 -3.80 -2.26 -14.93
N ALA A 215 -4.98 -2.10 -15.53
CA ALA A 215 -5.16 -1.78 -16.95
C ALA A 215 -4.88 -0.30 -17.27
N LEU A 216 -5.24 0.61 -16.35
CA LEU A 216 -5.01 2.05 -16.51
C LEU A 216 -3.53 2.40 -16.40
N THR A 217 -2.75 1.63 -15.63
CA THR A 217 -1.31 1.86 -15.43
C THR A 217 -0.53 2.00 -16.75
N PRO A 218 -0.49 1.00 -17.66
CA PRO A 218 0.23 1.12 -18.92
C PRO A 218 -0.32 2.21 -19.84
N VAL A 219 -1.60 2.60 -19.73
CA VAL A 219 -2.17 3.71 -20.50
C VAL A 219 -1.66 5.06 -19.98
N MET A 220 -1.67 5.26 -18.66
CA MET A 220 -1.21 6.50 -18.04
C MET A 220 0.29 6.70 -18.10
N PHE A 221 1.08 5.63 -18.03
CA PHE A 221 2.53 5.71 -18.11
C PHE A 221 3.06 5.50 -19.53
N GLY A 222 2.32 4.79 -20.38
CA GLY A 222 2.72 4.52 -21.76
C GLY A 222 2.76 5.77 -22.62
N TRP A 223 1.75 6.64 -22.55
CA TRP A 223 1.75 7.86 -23.36
C TRP A 223 2.90 8.82 -23.02
N PRO A 224 3.14 9.19 -21.74
CA PRO A 224 4.29 10.00 -21.37
C PRO A 224 5.63 9.31 -21.64
N ALA A 225 5.76 8.00 -21.38
CA ALA A 225 7.02 7.29 -21.60
C ALA A 225 7.38 7.21 -23.09
N LEU A 226 6.39 6.95 -23.95
CA LEU A 226 6.58 6.89 -25.40
C LEU A 226 6.83 8.28 -25.99
N SER A 227 6.14 9.32 -25.50
CA SER A 227 6.25 10.68 -26.03
C SER A 227 7.47 11.45 -25.51
N LEU A 228 7.95 11.18 -24.29
CA LEU A 228 9.06 11.91 -23.68
C LEU A 228 10.36 11.11 -23.62
N GLY A 229 10.36 9.83 -24.02
CA GLY A 229 11.55 8.98 -24.06
C GLY A 229 12.08 8.56 -22.69
N TYR A 230 11.33 8.76 -21.60
CA TYR A 230 11.69 8.32 -20.25
C TYR A 230 10.99 6.99 -19.92
N GLY A 231 11.77 5.95 -19.63
CA GLY A 231 11.25 4.69 -19.10
C GLY A 231 11.08 4.72 -17.58
N THR A 232 10.20 3.87 -17.04
CA THR A 232 10.00 3.71 -15.59
C THR A 232 11.04 2.80 -14.95
N LEU A 233 11.73 2.01 -15.77
CA LEU A 233 12.90 1.21 -15.42
C LEU A 233 14.06 1.60 -16.33
N ALA A 234 15.14 2.10 -15.74
CA ALA A 234 16.32 2.57 -16.48
C ALA A 234 17.61 2.37 -15.68
N VAL A 235 18.75 2.39 -16.38
CA VAL A 235 20.06 2.55 -15.77
C VAL A 235 20.56 3.94 -16.13
N SER A 236 20.87 4.75 -15.11
CA SER A 236 21.36 6.12 -15.29
C SER A 236 22.69 6.32 -14.59
N GLU A 237 23.58 7.07 -15.24
CA GLU A 237 24.85 7.54 -14.66
C GLU A 237 24.64 8.78 -13.77
N THR A 238 23.58 9.55 -14.02
CA THR A 238 23.19 10.74 -13.27
C THR A 238 21.75 10.60 -12.78
N PRO A 239 21.50 9.85 -11.69
CA PRO A 239 20.16 9.67 -11.16
C PRO A 239 19.59 10.99 -10.64
N ASN A 240 18.34 11.28 -10.99
CA ASN A 240 17.62 12.44 -10.48
C ASN A 240 17.12 12.17 -9.04
N LEU A 241 17.97 12.40 -8.04
CA LEU A 241 17.61 12.28 -6.61
C LEU A 241 16.63 13.38 -6.12
N ASN A 242 16.02 14.14 -7.03
CA ASN A 242 15.13 15.24 -6.68
C ASN A 242 13.72 14.77 -6.31
N SER A 243 13.33 13.54 -6.66
CA SER A 243 12.01 12.99 -6.37
C SER A 243 12.12 11.67 -5.61
N PRO A 244 11.48 11.52 -4.43
CA PRO A 244 11.48 10.26 -3.68
C PRO A 244 10.54 9.21 -4.29
N SER A 245 10.07 9.41 -5.53
CA SER A 245 9.14 8.53 -6.23
C SER A 245 9.82 7.34 -6.94
N GLN A 246 11.11 7.14 -6.71
CA GLN A 246 11.93 6.14 -7.40
C GLN A 246 12.75 5.33 -6.40
N LEU A 247 12.85 4.04 -6.66
CA LEU A 247 13.79 3.13 -6.02
C LEU A 247 15.11 3.16 -6.80
N LEU A 248 16.21 3.39 -6.09
CA LEU A 248 17.54 3.56 -6.67
C LEU A 248 18.50 2.51 -6.13
N ILE A 249 19.15 1.73 -7.01
CA ILE A 249 20.12 0.71 -6.59
C ILE A 249 21.41 0.83 -7.39
N PRO A 250 22.58 0.98 -6.74
CA PRO A 250 23.85 1.02 -7.45
C PRO A 250 24.15 -0.34 -8.08
N THR A 251 24.57 -0.33 -9.34
CA THR A 251 24.83 -1.55 -10.13
C THR A 251 26.22 -2.14 -9.87
N THR A 252 27.18 -1.30 -9.52
CA THR A 252 28.57 -1.68 -9.24
C THR A 252 29.10 -0.91 -8.03
N LEU A 253 30.20 -1.39 -7.44
CA LEU A 253 30.92 -0.71 -6.35
C LEU A 253 32.07 0.19 -6.86
N SER A 254 32.31 0.21 -8.18
CA SER A 254 33.37 0.99 -8.82
C SER A 254 32.87 2.38 -9.21
N ARG A 255 33.60 3.44 -8.85
CA ARG A 255 33.20 4.83 -9.17
C ARG A 255 33.58 5.22 -10.61
N PRO A 256 32.70 5.89 -11.38
CA PRO A 256 31.30 6.23 -11.09
C PRO A 256 30.34 5.02 -11.23
N THR A 257 29.43 4.85 -10.28
CA THR A 257 28.51 3.70 -10.20
C THR A 257 27.22 4.00 -10.97
N PRO A 258 26.88 3.27 -12.05
CA PRO A 258 25.57 3.40 -12.67
C PRO A 258 24.48 3.00 -11.67
N VAL A 259 23.37 3.72 -11.63
CA VAL A 259 22.26 3.46 -10.71
C VAL A 259 21.06 2.97 -11.49
N MET A 260 20.53 1.82 -11.09
CA MET A 260 19.26 1.30 -11.58
C MET A 260 18.11 2.02 -10.89
N ILE A 261 17.16 2.49 -11.69
CA ILE A 261 16.02 3.29 -11.27
C ILE A 261 14.77 2.47 -11.56
N LEU A 262 13.91 2.26 -10.56
CA LEU A 262 12.58 1.68 -10.71
C LEU A 262 11.55 2.66 -10.13
N SER A 263 10.45 2.91 -10.85
CA SER A 263 9.37 3.76 -10.34
C SER A 263 8.65 3.12 -9.14
N ALA A 264 8.30 3.93 -8.14
CA ALA A 264 7.45 3.50 -7.02
C ALA A 264 6.08 2.98 -7.48
N LEU A 265 5.58 3.45 -8.63
CA LEU A 265 4.27 3.09 -9.16
C LEU A 265 4.24 1.67 -9.73
N ASP A 266 5.37 1.21 -10.27
CA ASP A 266 5.58 -0.18 -10.69
C ASP A 266 5.65 -1.14 -9.50
N ILE A 267 5.77 -0.63 -8.27
CA ILE A 267 5.68 -1.39 -7.01
C ILE A 267 4.25 -1.30 -6.46
N ILE A 268 3.70 -0.09 -6.38
CA ILE A 268 2.41 0.21 -5.76
C ILE A 268 1.25 -0.48 -6.47
N PHE A 269 1.07 -0.25 -7.77
CA PHE A 269 -0.11 -0.74 -8.49
C PHE A 269 -0.22 -2.27 -8.56
N PRO A 270 0.82 -3.01 -8.99
CA PRO A 270 0.76 -4.48 -8.92
C PRO A 270 0.74 -4.97 -7.48
N GLY A 271 1.36 -4.25 -6.54
CA GLY A 271 1.25 -4.56 -5.12
C GLY A 271 -0.18 -4.47 -4.57
N LYS A 272 -1.06 -3.63 -5.14
CA LYS A 272 -2.50 -3.65 -4.81
C LYS A 272 -3.18 -4.96 -5.17
N LEU A 273 -2.82 -5.57 -6.30
CA LEU A 273 -3.33 -6.88 -6.68
C LEU A 273 -2.84 -7.96 -5.71
N VAL A 274 -1.56 -7.92 -5.34
CA VAL A 274 -0.99 -8.85 -4.36
C VAL A 274 -1.64 -8.67 -2.97
N ALA A 275 -1.88 -7.43 -2.54
CA ALA A 275 -2.58 -7.12 -1.29
C ALA A 275 -4.05 -7.56 -1.33
N PHE A 276 -4.73 -7.44 -2.46
CA PHE A 276 -6.07 -8.00 -2.64
C PHE A 276 -6.05 -9.53 -2.56
N ALA A 277 -5.09 -10.18 -3.23
CA ALA A 277 -4.91 -11.63 -3.20
C ALA A 277 -4.61 -12.16 -1.77
N TYR A 278 -3.80 -11.43 -0.99
CA TYR A 278 -3.53 -11.74 0.41
C TYR A 278 -4.81 -11.74 1.26
N ARG A 279 -5.64 -10.70 1.11
CA ARG A 279 -6.87 -10.56 1.88
C ARG A 279 -7.94 -11.57 1.46
N LEU A 280 -8.00 -11.89 0.17
CA LEU A 280 -8.85 -12.96 -0.35
C LEU A 280 -8.44 -14.32 0.22
N ASP A 281 -7.14 -14.65 0.21
CA ASP A 281 -6.66 -15.91 0.80
C ASP A 281 -6.92 -15.96 2.31
N ALA A 282 -6.78 -14.84 3.03
CA ALA A 282 -7.09 -14.79 4.46
C ALA A 282 -8.59 -15.07 4.72
N HIS A 283 -9.49 -14.45 3.95
CA HIS A 283 -10.93 -14.72 4.06
C HIS A 283 -11.31 -16.17 3.70
N ILE A 284 -10.65 -16.77 2.71
CA ILE A 284 -10.84 -18.19 2.35
C ILE A 284 -10.33 -19.12 3.47
N ARG A 285 -9.25 -18.74 4.16
CA ARG A 285 -8.75 -19.48 5.33
C ARG A 285 -9.73 -19.41 6.50
N ASP A 286 -10.29 -18.23 6.76
CA ASP A 286 -11.27 -18.02 7.85
C ASP A 286 -12.56 -18.83 7.59
N THR A 287 -12.96 -19.01 6.34
CA THR A 287 -14.10 -19.89 5.96
C THR A 287 -13.78 -21.39 6.00
N GLY A 288 -12.62 -21.79 6.54
CA GLY A 288 -12.23 -23.19 6.76
C GLY A 288 -11.78 -23.94 5.50
N LYS A 289 -11.66 -23.27 4.34
CA LYS A 289 -11.24 -23.89 3.08
C LYS A 289 -9.73 -23.79 2.91
N GLN A 290 -8.98 -24.71 3.51
CA GLN A 290 -7.54 -24.82 3.23
C GLN A 290 -7.30 -25.34 1.81
N ARG A 291 -6.48 -24.63 1.03
CA ARG A 291 -6.12 -24.99 -0.35
C ARG A 291 -4.61 -24.99 -0.53
N SER A 292 -4.12 -25.87 -1.39
CA SER A 292 -2.68 -26.08 -1.65
C SER A 292 -2.02 -24.93 -2.41
N VAL A 293 -2.77 -24.24 -3.27
CA VAL A 293 -2.31 -23.05 -4.01
C VAL A 293 -2.87 -21.81 -3.32
N THR A 294 -2.07 -20.77 -3.13
CA THR A 294 -2.48 -19.46 -2.57
C THR A 294 -2.46 -18.39 -3.65
N TYR A 295 -3.45 -17.50 -3.68
CA TYR A 295 -3.54 -16.40 -4.64
C TYR A 295 -2.41 -15.41 -4.38
N PHE A 296 -2.11 -15.20 -3.10
CA PHE A 296 -1.01 -14.38 -2.64
C PHE A 296 0.34 -14.92 -3.12
N GLY A 297 0.64 -16.20 -2.86
CA GLY A 297 1.91 -16.79 -3.25
C GLY A 297 2.13 -16.77 -4.76
N THR A 298 1.10 -17.16 -5.52
CA THR A 298 1.14 -17.15 -7.00
C THR A 298 1.36 -15.76 -7.57
N THR A 299 0.64 -14.74 -7.08
CA THR A 299 0.81 -13.36 -7.55
C THR A 299 2.12 -12.70 -7.08
N LEU A 300 2.60 -13.01 -5.88
CA LEU A 300 3.88 -12.49 -5.39
C LEU A 300 5.06 -13.05 -6.19
N VAL A 301 5.05 -14.35 -6.51
CA VAL A 301 6.05 -14.98 -7.38
C VAL A 301 5.96 -14.41 -8.79
N ALA A 302 4.76 -14.25 -9.34
CA ALA A 302 4.56 -13.63 -10.64
C ALA A 302 5.10 -12.20 -10.71
N TYR A 303 4.93 -11.41 -9.64
CA TYR A 303 5.52 -10.08 -9.53
C TYR A 303 7.06 -10.14 -9.59
N ALA A 304 7.69 -11.02 -8.82
CA ALA A 304 9.15 -11.19 -8.85
C ALA A 304 9.68 -11.63 -10.24
N VAL A 305 8.99 -12.59 -10.88
CA VAL A 305 9.33 -13.10 -12.22
C VAL A 305 9.17 -12.01 -13.27
N SER A 306 8.04 -11.29 -13.27
CA SER A 306 7.77 -10.22 -14.24
C SER A 306 8.78 -9.07 -14.15
N LEU A 307 9.18 -8.69 -12.94
CA LEU A 307 10.20 -7.67 -12.73
C LEU A 307 11.57 -8.16 -13.21
N SER A 308 11.89 -9.44 -13.00
CA SER A 308 13.11 -10.06 -13.53
C SER A 308 13.13 -10.06 -15.07
N VAL A 309 11.99 -10.36 -15.70
CA VAL A 309 11.83 -10.28 -17.16
C VAL A 309 12.02 -8.84 -17.67
N ALA A 310 11.44 -7.84 -17.00
CA ALA A 310 11.61 -6.43 -17.35
C ALA A 310 13.07 -5.98 -17.25
N ILE A 311 13.78 -6.37 -16.19
CA ILE A 311 15.22 -6.09 -16.04
C ILE A 311 16.02 -6.79 -17.13
N GLY A 312 15.70 -8.04 -17.44
CA GLY A 312 16.35 -8.80 -18.52
C GLY A 312 16.20 -8.10 -19.87
N ALA A 313 14.97 -7.68 -20.20
CA ALA A 313 14.69 -6.97 -21.44
C ALA A 313 15.37 -5.59 -21.48
N MET A 314 15.40 -4.85 -20.36
CA MET A 314 16.15 -3.58 -20.29
C MET A 314 17.65 -3.79 -20.59
N ARG A 315 18.23 -4.90 -20.12
CA ARG A 315 19.64 -5.21 -20.39
C ARG A 315 19.92 -5.60 -21.83
N THR A 316 19.03 -6.36 -22.47
CA THR A 316 19.20 -6.78 -23.86
C THR A 316 19.03 -5.61 -24.82
N PHE A 317 18.02 -4.76 -24.58
CA PHE A 317 17.71 -3.64 -25.48
C PHE A 317 18.49 -2.36 -25.15
N ARG A 318 19.05 -2.24 -23.93
CA ARG A 318 19.78 -1.05 -23.44
C ARG A 318 19.00 0.26 -23.59
N ILE A 319 17.67 0.17 -23.58
CA ILE A 319 16.74 1.30 -23.67
C ILE A 319 15.94 1.31 -22.37
N ALA A 320 15.57 2.51 -21.91
CA ALA A 320 14.69 2.67 -20.77
C ALA A 320 13.34 1.98 -21.07
N GLN A 321 12.94 1.06 -20.21
CA GLN A 321 11.72 0.26 -20.41
C GLN A 321 10.59 0.74 -19.52
N LEU A 322 9.37 0.54 -20.02
CA LEU A 322 8.16 0.69 -19.22
C LEU A 322 7.90 -0.62 -18.47
N ALA A 323 8.37 -0.72 -17.22
CA ALA A 323 8.29 -1.99 -16.47
C ALA A 323 6.84 -2.42 -16.19
N SER A 324 5.92 -1.48 -15.96
CA SER A 324 4.48 -1.77 -15.84
C SER A 324 3.89 -2.55 -17.00
N LEU A 325 4.44 -2.44 -18.22
CA LEU A 325 3.98 -3.18 -19.40
C LEU A 325 4.19 -4.69 -19.24
N TYR A 326 5.23 -5.11 -18.53
CA TYR A 326 5.49 -6.53 -18.23
C TYR A 326 4.79 -6.97 -16.95
N ILE A 327 4.86 -6.14 -15.90
CA ILE A 327 4.38 -6.50 -14.56
C ILE A 327 2.86 -6.66 -14.53
N SER A 328 2.11 -5.72 -15.13
CA SER A 328 0.65 -5.73 -15.14
C SER A 328 0.06 -7.01 -15.73
N PRO A 329 0.35 -7.39 -17.00
CA PRO A 329 -0.25 -8.58 -17.60
C PRO A 329 0.21 -9.87 -16.91
N ILE A 330 1.48 -10.02 -16.55
CA ILE A 330 1.98 -11.26 -15.92
C ILE A 330 1.30 -11.48 -14.56
N CYS A 331 1.18 -10.45 -13.73
CA CYS A 331 0.49 -10.54 -12.44
C CYS A 331 -1.00 -10.83 -12.60
N PHE A 332 -1.66 -10.20 -13.58
CA PHE A 332 -3.07 -10.46 -13.88
C PHE A 332 -3.30 -11.90 -14.33
N LEU A 333 -2.51 -12.37 -15.31
CA LEU A 333 -2.61 -13.74 -15.82
C LEU A 333 -2.32 -14.77 -14.72
N ALA A 334 -1.36 -14.52 -13.83
CA ALA A 334 -1.08 -15.40 -12.71
C ALA A 334 -2.26 -15.49 -11.73
N PHE A 335 -2.91 -14.37 -11.41
CA PHE A 335 -4.08 -14.35 -10.55
C PHE A 335 -5.28 -15.07 -11.18
N VAL A 336 -5.58 -14.74 -12.44
CA VAL A 336 -6.68 -15.39 -13.20
C VAL A 336 -6.40 -16.87 -13.38
N GLY A 337 -5.16 -17.24 -13.71
CA GLY A 337 -4.72 -18.63 -13.83
C GLY A 337 -4.94 -19.41 -12.53
N ALA A 338 -4.57 -18.82 -11.38
CA ALA A 338 -4.85 -19.41 -10.07
C ALA A 338 -6.37 -19.57 -9.82
N ALA A 339 -7.20 -18.61 -10.24
CA ALA A 339 -8.65 -18.65 -10.06
C ALA A 339 -9.32 -19.71 -10.95
N VAL A 340 -8.85 -19.85 -12.18
CA VAL A 340 -9.30 -20.89 -13.13
C VAL A 340 -8.90 -22.28 -12.65
N LEU A 341 -7.66 -22.45 -12.17
CA LEU A 341 -7.20 -23.72 -11.61
C LEU A 341 -8.02 -24.15 -10.38
N ARG A 342 -8.53 -23.20 -9.59
CA ARG A 342 -9.43 -23.49 -8.46
C ARG A 342 -10.90 -23.65 -8.84
N ARG A 343 -11.28 -23.32 -10.08
CA ARG A 343 -12.69 -23.27 -10.55
C ARG A 343 -13.59 -22.34 -9.71
N GLU A 344 -13.02 -21.34 -9.06
CA GLU A 344 -13.72 -20.42 -8.13
C GLU A 344 -13.89 -19.02 -8.75
N TRP A 345 -13.82 -18.89 -10.07
CA TRP A 345 -13.87 -17.60 -10.78
C TRP A 345 -15.10 -16.75 -10.41
N GLY A 346 -16.28 -17.37 -10.35
CA GLY A 346 -17.52 -16.67 -9.98
C GLY A 346 -17.46 -16.07 -8.57
N TYR A 347 -16.87 -16.80 -7.63
CA TYR A 347 -16.67 -16.33 -6.25
C TYR A 347 -15.69 -15.15 -6.21
N VAL A 348 -14.52 -15.28 -6.86
CA VAL A 348 -13.50 -14.22 -6.90
C VAL A 348 -14.02 -12.94 -7.56
N TRP A 349 -14.82 -13.08 -8.62
CA TRP A 349 -15.41 -11.94 -9.33
C TRP A 349 -16.52 -11.24 -8.54
N GLY A 350 -17.28 -12.01 -7.75
CA GLY A 350 -18.36 -11.52 -6.90
C GLY A 350 -17.91 -11.01 -5.54
N TRP A 351 -16.70 -11.38 -5.09
CA TRP A 351 -16.20 -11.04 -3.76
C TRP A 351 -16.08 -9.52 -3.55
N ASN A 352 -16.63 -9.06 -2.42
CA ASN A 352 -16.60 -7.67 -2.00
C ASN A 352 -16.25 -7.59 -0.51
N GLU A 353 -15.10 -7.02 -0.22
CA GLU A 353 -14.60 -6.89 1.14
C GLU A 353 -15.50 -5.97 1.98
N GLY A 354 -16.06 -6.52 3.07
CA GLY A 354 -16.94 -5.80 4.00
C GLY A 354 -18.44 -5.80 3.65
N ALA A 355 -18.87 -6.59 2.66
CA ALA A 355 -20.28 -6.94 2.54
C ALA A 355 -20.61 -8.03 3.58
N PRO A 356 -21.76 -7.98 4.29
CA PRO A 356 -22.22 -9.13 5.05
C PRO A 356 -22.42 -10.30 4.08
N ASP A 357 -21.86 -11.45 4.42
CA ASP A 357 -22.01 -12.68 3.65
C ASP A 357 -23.49 -13.10 3.74
N ASP A 358 -24.25 -12.90 2.67
CA ASP A 358 -25.54 -13.56 2.49
C ASP A 358 -25.27 -15.05 2.23
N ILE A 359 -25.06 -15.80 3.31
CA ILE A 359 -25.12 -17.27 3.31
C ILE A 359 -26.60 -17.64 3.18
N GLY A 360 -27.13 -17.55 1.96
CA GLY A 360 -28.39 -18.16 1.56
C GLY A 360 -28.10 -19.51 0.92
N GLY A 361 -28.44 -20.58 1.64
CA GLY A 361 -28.17 -21.97 1.28
C GLY A 361 -28.76 -22.44 -0.05
N VAL A 362 -28.12 -23.48 -0.59
CA VAL A 362 -28.62 -24.31 -1.69
C VAL A 362 -29.12 -25.63 -1.08
N GLU A 363 -30.27 -26.10 -1.58
CA GLU A 363 -30.98 -27.39 -1.33
C GLU A 363 -31.89 -27.43 -0.06
N ASN A 364 -33.14 -27.92 -0.07
CA ASN A 364 -33.95 -28.73 -0.99
C ASN A 364 -35.43 -28.64 -0.55
N GLU A 365 -36.39 -28.59 -1.47
CA GLU A 365 -37.58 -29.50 -1.49
C GLU A 365 -38.52 -29.16 -2.66
N LYS A 366 -38.52 -30.06 -3.66
CA LYS A 366 -39.68 -30.35 -4.49
C LYS A 366 -40.61 -31.25 -3.68
N SER A 367 -41.82 -30.80 -3.33
CA SER A 367 -43.03 -31.64 -3.19
C SER A 367 -44.23 -30.73 -2.87
N GLY A 368 -45.37 -30.90 -3.55
CA GLY A 368 -46.65 -30.35 -3.08
C GLY A 368 -47.46 -29.56 -4.11
N GLU A 369 -48.08 -30.29 -5.03
CA GLU A 369 -49.19 -29.88 -5.89
C GLU A 369 -50.43 -29.41 -5.12
N GLU A 370 -51.15 -28.44 -5.72
CA GLU A 370 -52.62 -28.39 -5.83
C GLU A 370 -53.54 -27.98 -4.64
N LYS A 371 -54.51 -27.11 -4.99
CA LYS A 371 -55.83 -26.80 -4.37
C LYS A 371 -55.93 -25.59 -3.40
N ARG A 372 -56.40 -24.45 -3.94
CA ARG A 372 -57.76 -23.88 -3.75
C ARG A 372 -57.83 -22.40 -4.17
N PHE A 373 -58.35 -22.17 -5.37
CA PHE A 373 -59.20 -21.02 -5.71
C PHE A 373 -60.50 -21.60 -6.25
N GLY A 374 -61.65 -21.11 -5.76
CA GLY A 374 -62.99 -21.50 -6.22
C GLY A 374 -63.68 -22.49 -5.30
#